data_AF-A0A2V9CHM4-F1
#
_entry.id   AF-A0A2V9CHM4-F1
#
_cell.length_a   1.000
_cell.length_b   1.000
_cell.length_c   1.000
_cell.angle_alpha   90.00
_cell.angle_beta   90.00
_cell.angle_gamma   90.00
#
_symmetry.space_group_name_H-M   'P 1'
#
loop_
_entity.id
_entity.type
_entity.pdbx_description
1 polymer ?
#
loop_
_entity_poly.entity_id
_entity_poly.type
_entity_poly.pdbx_seq_one_letter_code
_entity_poly.pdbx_strand_id
1 'polypeptide(L)'
;MRTLGANVFCGLIIFGMVGTALWAQDSTENEGQLLPDQTGTQQLNDAEEFSQSQVGFSLLKNIALDQRTIWTSPFHLRWDDGTWLFPFATVTALSIATDRSFVHSLSNDPRKLNRYRSFSNGGVAGLLGAGAGSYVWSYISHDEHQRETGILAGEAVIDSLLTTQALKYSFGRERPTTDQGRLDFFKSGNSFPSDHAAAAWSAATVIAHEYPGFVTK
;
A
#
# COMPACT_ATOMS: atom_id res chain seq x y z
N MET A 1 26.60 -12.62 12.23
CA MET A 1 27.01 -12.40 10.82
C MET A 1 26.33 -13.44 9.95
N ARG A 2 25.20 -13.10 9.34
CA ARG A 2 24.59 -13.86 8.25
C ARG A 2 24.08 -12.83 7.23
N THR A 3 24.68 -12.89 6.06
CA THR A 3 24.42 -12.09 4.87
C THR A 3 23.11 -12.56 4.24
N LEU A 4 22.05 -11.74 4.28
CA LEU A 4 20.93 -11.89 3.35
C LEU A 4 21.29 -11.12 2.07
N GLY A 5 21.59 -11.88 1.02
CA GLY A 5 21.72 -11.36 -0.33
C GLY A 5 20.36 -10.87 -0.81
N ALA A 6 20.32 -9.59 -1.18
CA ALA A 6 19.22 -8.97 -1.88
C ALA A 6 19.09 -9.61 -3.27
N ASN A 7 18.09 -10.45 -3.45
CA ASN A 7 17.70 -10.95 -4.76
C ASN A 7 16.42 -10.22 -5.21
N VAL A 8 16.63 -9.32 -6.17
CA VAL A 8 15.86 -9.15 -7.41
C VAL A 8 14.32 -9.20 -7.27
N PHE A 9 13.67 -8.05 -7.37
CA PHE A 9 12.27 -7.98 -7.80
C PHE A 9 12.14 -7.15 -9.08
N CYS A 10 11.73 -7.87 -10.12
CA CYS A 10 11.59 -7.41 -11.49
C CYS A 10 10.11 -7.13 -11.77
N GLY A 11 9.84 -6.10 -12.58
CA GLY A 11 8.72 -6.15 -13.52
C GLY A 11 7.39 -5.63 -13.04
N LEU A 12 7.18 -4.33 -13.29
CA LEU A 12 5.89 -3.65 -13.34
C LEU A 12 4.93 -4.38 -14.31
N ILE A 13 3.96 -5.14 -13.79
CA ILE A 13 2.75 -5.54 -14.53
C ILE A 13 1.54 -5.39 -13.62
N ILE A 14 0.78 -4.33 -13.89
CA ILE A 14 -0.52 -4.06 -13.28
C ILE A 14 -1.55 -4.44 -14.32
N PHE A 15 -2.15 -5.62 -14.16
CA PHE A 15 -3.43 -5.93 -14.79
C PHE A 15 -4.33 -6.61 -13.74
N GLY A 16 -5.57 -6.15 -13.69
CA GLY A 16 -6.43 -6.23 -12.51
C GLY A 16 -6.69 -7.64 -11.96
N MET A 17 -6.81 -7.70 -10.63
CA MET A 17 -7.55 -8.74 -9.93
C MET A 17 -8.56 -8.08 -8.98
N VAL A 18 -9.70 -7.68 -9.56
CA VAL A 18 -10.96 -7.69 -8.82
C VAL A 18 -11.65 -8.98 -9.23
N GLY A 19 -11.76 -9.90 -8.26
CA GLY A 19 -12.68 -11.03 -8.32
C GLY A 19 -12.05 -12.36 -8.74
N THR A 20 -11.63 -13.16 -7.75
CA THR A 20 -11.92 -14.60 -7.66
C THR A 20 -11.54 -15.09 -6.26
N ALA A 21 -12.50 -15.17 -5.35
CA ALA A 21 -12.40 -15.99 -4.13
C ALA A 21 -13.82 -16.38 -3.71
N LEU A 22 -14.51 -17.08 -4.59
CA LEU A 22 -15.67 -17.87 -4.25
C LEU A 22 -15.65 -19.02 -5.25
N TRP A 23 -15.11 -20.17 -4.84
CA TRP A 23 -15.34 -21.55 -5.31
C TRP A 23 -14.15 -22.42 -4.85
N ALA A 24 -14.47 -23.56 -4.23
CA ALA A 24 -13.59 -24.63 -3.71
C ALA A 24 -12.81 -24.26 -2.44
N GLN A 25 -12.91 -24.98 -1.32
CA GLN A 25 -12.90 -26.44 -1.23
C GLN A 25 -13.70 -26.94 -0.01
N ASP A 26 -14.67 -27.83 -0.27
CA ASP A 26 -15.21 -28.78 0.68
C ASP A 26 -14.25 -29.97 0.80
N SER A 27 -13.91 -30.36 2.02
CA SER A 27 -13.46 -31.71 2.35
C SER A 27 -13.51 -31.94 3.86
N THR A 28 -14.62 -32.52 4.30
CA THR A 28 -14.76 -33.65 5.24
C THR A 28 -13.99 -33.63 6.56
N GLU A 29 -14.78 -33.73 7.63
CA GLU A 29 -14.47 -34.08 9.02
C GLU A 29 -13.55 -35.29 9.18
N ASN A 30 -12.68 -35.24 10.18
CA ASN A 30 -12.26 -36.42 10.91
C ASN A 30 -12.01 -36.06 12.38
N GLU A 31 -12.92 -36.50 13.25
CA GLU A 31 -12.81 -36.37 14.71
C GLU A 31 -11.72 -37.28 15.25
N GLY A 32 -10.84 -36.74 16.12
CA GLY A 32 -9.84 -37.53 16.81
C GLY A 32 -9.09 -36.78 17.92
N GLN A 33 -9.53 -37.02 19.16
CA GLN A 33 -8.86 -36.79 20.45
C GLN A 33 -8.86 -35.38 21.06
N LEU A 34 -9.74 -35.24 22.06
CA LEU A 34 -9.79 -34.17 23.07
C LEU A 34 -8.52 -34.18 23.94
N LEU A 35 -7.71 -33.13 23.81
CA LEU A 35 -6.74 -32.69 24.82
C LEU A 35 -7.20 -31.32 25.36
N PRO A 36 -6.97 -31.00 26.65
CA PRO A 36 -7.43 -29.74 27.21
C PRO A 36 -6.80 -28.54 26.49
N ASP A 37 -7.65 -27.59 26.12
CA ASP A 37 -7.38 -26.34 25.39
C ASP A 37 -6.41 -25.42 26.16
N GLN A 38 -5.11 -25.69 26.04
CA GLN A 38 -4.02 -24.84 26.52
C GLN A 38 -3.43 -24.00 25.37
N THR A 39 -3.69 -24.41 24.13
CA THR A 39 -3.13 -23.78 22.92
C THR A 39 -3.86 -22.48 22.59
N GLY A 40 -5.19 -22.43 22.77
CA GLY A 40 -5.96 -21.21 22.51
C GLY A 40 -5.62 -20.07 23.46
N THR A 41 -5.36 -20.37 24.74
CA THR A 41 -4.99 -19.33 25.72
C THR A 41 -3.56 -18.81 25.53
N GLN A 42 -2.61 -19.65 25.14
CA GLN A 42 -1.25 -19.19 24.81
C GLN A 42 -1.23 -18.38 23.51
N GLN A 43 -1.91 -18.83 22.45
CA GLN A 43 -1.99 -18.08 21.20
C GLN A 43 -2.69 -16.72 21.35
N LEU A 44 -3.74 -16.62 22.18
CA LEU A 44 -4.40 -15.34 22.44
C LEU A 44 -3.49 -14.36 23.18
N ASN A 45 -2.73 -14.85 24.17
CA ASN A 45 -1.79 -14.03 24.92
C ASN A 45 -0.59 -13.61 24.06
N ASP A 46 -0.06 -14.52 23.23
CA ASP A 46 1.08 -14.25 22.34
C ASP A 46 0.69 -13.27 21.23
N ALA A 47 -0.53 -13.39 20.68
CA ALA A 47 -1.05 -12.47 19.66
C ALA A 47 -1.45 -11.10 20.24
N GLU A 48 -1.94 -11.04 21.47
CA GLU A 48 -2.16 -9.77 22.19
C GLU A 48 -0.83 -9.09 22.58
N GLU A 49 0.16 -9.85 23.04
CA GLU A 49 1.49 -9.34 23.40
C GLU A 49 2.26 -8.84 22.17
N PHE A 50 2.26 -9.60 21.06
CA PHE A 50 2.85 -9.14 19.80
C PHE A 50 2.13 -7.88 19.28
N SER A 51 0.80 -7.85 19.26
CA SER A 51 0.00 -6.66 18.92
C SER A 51 0.37 -5.44 19.74
N GLN A 52 0.36 -5.58 21.05
CA GLN A 52 0.62 -4.47 21.95
C GLN A 52 2.08 -3.99 21.85
N SER A 53 3.01 -4.93 21.63
CA SER A 53 4.43 -4.63 21.45
C SER A 53 4.76 -4.02 20.09
N GLN A 54 3.93 -4.20 19.05
CA GLN A 54 4.16 -3.67 17.69
C GLN A 54 3.36 -2.38 17.39
N VAL A 55 2.21 -2.18 18.03
CA VAL A 55 1.30 -1.04 17.73
C VAL A 55 1.63 0.22 18.55
N GLY A 56 2.41 0.09 19.64
CA GLY A 56 2.75 1.19 20.56
C GLY A 56 3.99 2.00 20.14
N PHE A 57 4.96 2.11 21.05
CA PHE A 57 6.22 2.85 20.81
C PHE A 57 7.02 2.31 19.62
N SER A 58 6.90 1.01 19.35
CA SER A 58 7.46 0.31 18.18
C SER A 58 6.92 0.85 16.86
N LEU A 59 5.61 1.03 16.70
CA LEU A 59 5.02 1.61 15.48
C LEU A 59 5.58 3.00 15.20
N LEU A 60 5.63 3.87 16.22
CA LEU A 60 6.22 5.21 16.06
C LEU A 60 7.70 5.15 15.70
N LYS A 61 8.43 4.20 16.29
CA LYS A 61 9.84 3.97 15.98
C LYS A 61 10.03 3.45 14.56
N ASN A 62 9.19 2.53 14.10
CA ASN A 62 9.19 1.97 12.75
C ASN A 62 8.93 3.09 11.74
N ILE A 63 7.84 3.84 11.90
CA ILE A 63 7.53 5.02 11.09
C ILE A 63 8.73 5.99 11.04
N ALA A 64 9.36 6.29 12.18
CA ALA A 64 10.52 7.20 12.18
C ALA A 64 11.73 6.64 11.40
N LEU A 65 11.99 5.33 11.49
CA LEU A 65 13.05 4.66 10.74
C LEU A 65 12.72 4.56 9.25
N ASP A 66 11.46 4.31 8.91
CA ASP A 66 10.97 4.21 7.55
C ASP A 66 10.99 5.56 6.86
N GLN A 67 10.52 6.63 7.53
CA GLN A 67 10.70 8.01 7.04
C GLN A 67 12.17 8.30 6.74
N ARG A 68 13.09 7.99 7.68
CA ARG A 68 14.53 8.18 7.43
C ARG A 68 14.99 7.42 6.19
N THR A 69 14.57 6.17 6.03
CA THR A 69 14.92 5.33 4.88
C THR A 69 14.36 5.90 3.58
N ILE A 70 13.09 6.31 3.56
CA ILE A 70 12.43 6.95 2.41
C ILE A 70 13.18 8.20 1.98
N TRP A 71 13.46 9.13 2.90
CA TRP A 71 14.13 10.39 2.59
C TRP A 71 15.59 10.23 2.18
N THR A 72 16.25 9.18 2.65
CA THR A 72 17.65 8.90 2.27
C THR A 72 17.77 7.96 1.09
N SER A 73 16.68 7.31 0.65
CA SER A 73 16.67 6.34 -0.43
C SER A 73 17.32 6.82 -1.74
N PRO A 74 17.16 8.08 -2.21
CA PRO A 74 17.76 8.51 -3.47
C PRO A 74 19.29 8.51 -3.44
N PHE A 75 19.89 8.64 -2.25
CA PHE A 75 21.35 8.64 -2.06
C PHE A 75 21.95 7.24 -2.01
N HIS A 76 21.12 6.19 -1.98
CA HIS A 76 21.54 4.80 -1.93
C HIS A 76 21.35 4.06 -3.25
N LEU A 77 20.95 4.75 -4.32
CA LEU A 77 20.75 4.17 -5.65
C LEU A 77 22.06 3.66 -6.25
N ARG A 78 22.01 2.45 -6.79
CA ARG A 78 23.14 1.77 -7.45
C ARG A 78 22.86 1.59 -8.94
N TRP A 79 23.91 1.35 -9.72
CA TRP A 79 23.77 1.04 -11.15
C TRP A 79 22.94 -0.22 -11.41
N ASP A 80 23.02 -1.20 -10.50
CA ASP A 80 22.25 -2.46 -10.56
C ASP A 80 20.72 -2.19 -10.52
N ASP A 81 20.29 -1.11 -9.85
CA ASP A 81 18.88 -0.70 -9.76
C ASP A 81 18.34 -0.19 -11.09
N GLY A 82 19.21 0.10 -12.07
CA GLY A 82 18.82 0.58 -13.39
C GLY A 82 17.86 -0.36 -14.12
N THR A 83 17.93 -1.66 -13.83
CA THR A 83 17.05 -2.69 -14.44
C THR A 83 15.57 -2.44 -14.21
N TRP A 84 15.17 -1.97 -13.02
CA TRP A 84 13.78 -1.60 -12.71
C TRP A 84 13.55 -0.09 -12.81
N LEU A 85 14.58 0.72 -12.48
CA LEU A 85 14.47 2.17 -12.42
C LEU A 85 14.33 2.80 -13.80
N PHE A 86 15.05 2.33 -14.82
CA PHE A 86 14.93 2.89 -16.18
C PHE A 86 13.55 2.66 -16.80
N PRO A 87 12.97 1.45 -16.78
CA PRO A 87 11.60 1.24 -17.25
C PRO A 87 10.59 2.11 -16.49
N PHE A 88 10.68 2.14 -15.16
CA PHE A 88 9.81 2.95 -14.32
C PHE A 88 9.91 4.46 -14.64
N ALA A 89 11.14 4.98 -14.73
CA ALA A 89 11.39 6.38 -15.07
C ALA A 89 10.90 6.70 -16.49
N THR A 90 11.04 5.77 -17.43
CA THR A 90 10.55 5.93 -18.81
C THR A 90 9.03 6.03 -18.85
N VAL A 91 8.32 5.11 -18.20
CA VAL A 91 6.85 5.14 -18.10
C VAL A 91 6.38 6.41 -17.41
N THR A 92 7.06 6.82 -16.34
CA THR A 92 6.74 8.05 -15.60
C THR A 92 6.95 9.30 -16.48
N ALA A 93 8.08 9.40 -17.17
CA ALA A 93 8.38 10.52 -18.05
C ALA A 93 7.37 10.61 -19.22
N LEU A 94 7.01 9.47 -19.82
CA LEU A 94 5.98 9.42 -20.86
C LEU A 94 4.61 9.85 -20.33
N SER A 95 4.25 9.41 -19.12
CA SER A 95 3.00 9.81 -18.47
C SER A 95 2.96 11.32 -18.23
N ILE A 96 4.05 11.90 -17.71
CA ILE A 96 4.16 13.35 -17.52
C ILE A 96 4.09 14.10 -18.86
N ALA A 97 4.80 13.62 -19.88
CA ALA A 97 4.84 14.25 -21.20
C ALA A 97 3.47 14.24 -21.91
N THR A 98 2.65 13.23 -21.65
CA THR A 98 1.33 13.08 -22.28
C THR A 98 0.16 13.60 -21.44
N ASP A 99 0.38 13.92 -20.15
CA ASP A 99 -0.67 14.36 -19.21
C ASP A 99 -1.48 15.56 -19.72
N ARG A 100 -0.81 16.57 -20.30
CA ARG A 100 -1.46 17.79 -20.83
C ARG A 100 -2.47 17.52 -21.95
N SER A 101 -2.24 16.48 -22.75
CA SER A 101 -3.13 16.12 -23.86
C SER A 101 -4.47 15.58 -23.36
N PHE A 102 -4.52 15.03 -22.14
CA PHE A 102 -5.75 14.46 -21.58
C PHE A 102 -6.63 15.47 -20.87
N VAL A 103 -6.07 16.55 -20.31
CA VAL A 103 -6.82 17.55 -19.51
C VAL A 103 -8.02 18.11 -20.27
N HIS A 104 -7.89 18.38 -21.57
CA HIS A 104 -8.99 18.91 -22.40
C HIS A 104 -10.11 17.90 -22.67
N SER A 105 -9.83 16.60 -22.53
CA SER A 105 -10.80 15.52 -22.72
C SER A 105 -11.48 15.10 -21.40
N LEU A 106 -11.05 15.64 -20.26
CA LEU A 106 -11.68 15.36 -18.97
C LEU A 106 -13.05 16.04 -18.86
N SER A 107 -14.01 15.30 -18.30
CA SER A 107 -15.36 15.81 -18.09
C SER A 107 -15.38 16.87 -16.98
N ASN A 108 -15.87 18.06 -17.33
CA ASN A 108 -16.16 19.13 -16.36
C ASN A 108 -17.54 18.99 -15.68
N ASP A 109 -18.31 17.93 -15.98
CA ASP A 109 -19.59 17.65 -15.31
C ASP A 109 -19.39 17.35 -13.81
N PRO A 110 -19.95 18.17 -12.89
CA PRO A 110 -19.85 17.97 -11.45
C PRO A 110 -20.31 16.59 -10.99
N ARG A 111 -21.31 15.98 -11.65
CA ARG A 111 -21.83 14.66 -11.28
C ARG A 111 -20.82 13.56 -11.56
N LYS A 112 -20.11 13.63 -12.69
CA LYS A 112 -19.06 12.66 -13.04
C LYS A 112 -17.86 12.81 -12.12
N LEU A 113 -17.44 14.06 -11.85
CA LEU A 113 -16.36 14.33 -10.89
C LEU A 113 -16.69 13.81 -9.49
N ASN A 114 -17.92 13.99 -9.02
CA ASN A 114 -18.33 13.47 -7.72
C ASN A 114 -18.33 11.93 -7.70
N ARG A 115 -18.81 11.28 -8.78
CA ARG A 115 -18.76 9.82 -8.92
C ARG A 115 -17.33 9.28 -8.82
N TYR A 116 -16.36 9.90 -9.49
CA TYR A 116 -14.96 9.48 -9.43
C TYR A 116 -14.33 9.69 -8.05
N ARG A 117 -14.70 10.78 -7.36
CA ARG A 117 -14.29 11.00 -5.97
C ARG A 117 -14.85 9.92 -5.05
N SER A 118 -16.15 9.63 -5.14
CA SER A 118 -16.76 8.56 -4.35
C SER A 118 -16.14 7.20 -4.62
N PHE A 119 -15.84 6.88 -5.89
CA PHE A 119 -15.17 5.64 -6.27
C PHE A 119 -13.75 5.57 -5.68
N SER A 120 -12.97 6.66 -5.77
CA SER A 120 -11.63 6.73 -5.20
C SER A 120 -11.66 6.53 -3.68
N ASN A 121 -12.54 7.27 -2.99
CA ASN A 121 -12.72 7.14 -1.54
C ASN A 121 -13.14 5.73 -1.15
N GLY A 122 -14.08 5.13 -1.89
CA GLY A 122 -14.52 3.76 -1.68
C GLY A 122 -13.41 2.74 -1.90
N GLY A 123 -12.55 2.95 -2.90
CA GLY A 123 -11.39 2.09 -3.17
C GLY A 123 -10.37 2.12 -2.02
N VAL A 124 -10.03 3.30 -1.51
CA VAL A 124 -9.14 3.42 -0.34
C VAL A 124 -9.79 2.85 0.91
N ALA A 125 -11.06 3.14 1.16
CA ALA A 125 -11.80 2.56 2.27
C ALA A 125 -11.85 1.02 2.17
N GLY A 126 -11.99 0.48 0.96
CA GLY A 126 -11.94 -0.95 0.69
C GLY A 126 -10.58 -1.56 0.97
N LEU A 127 -9.49 -0.91 0.56
CA LEU A 127 -8.12 -1.38 0.84
C LEU A 127 -7.78 -1.32 2.32
N LEU A 128 -8.11 -0.21 3.00
CA LEU A 128 -7.95 -0.09 4.45
C LEU A 128 -8.83 -1.10 5.18
N GLY A 129 -10.07 -1.29 4.73
CA GLY A 129 -10.99 -2.28 5.26
C GLY A 129 -10.52 -3.71 5.04
N ALA A 130 -9.85 -3.99 3.91
CA ALA A 130 -9.24 -5.30 3.66
C ALA A 130 -8.06 -5.55 4.59
N GLY A 131 -7.17 -4.57 4.79
CA GLY A 131 -6.03 -4.71 5.72
C GLY A 131 -6.46 -4.79 7.20
N ALA A 132 -7.41 -3.96 7.62
CA ALA A 132 -7.98 -4.04 8.97
C ALA A 132 -8.80 -5.33 9.16
N GLY A 133 -9.52 -5.74 8.11
CA GLY A 133 -10.30 -6.98 8.08
C GLY A 133 -9.41 -8.21 8.16
N SER A 134 -8.28 -8.25 7.43
CA SER A 134 -7.31 -9.35 7.53
C SER A 134 -6.66 -9.41 8.90
N TYR A 135 -6.39 -8.26 9.53
CA TYR A 135 -5.89 -8.20 10.90
C TYR A 135 -6.89 -8.73 11.93
N VAL A 136 -8.19 -8.46 11.77
CA VAL A 136 -9.21 -9.01 12.67
C VAL A 136 -9.42 -10.50 12.39
N TRP A 137 -9.47 -10.88 11.11
CA TRP A 137 -9.68 -12.26 10.67
C TRP A 137 -8.53 -13.17 11.11
N SER A 138 -7.30 -12.66 11.16
CA SER A 138 -6.13 -13.44 11.60
C SER A 138 -6.26 -13.96 13.02
N TYR A 139 -6.99 -13.28 13.91
CA TYR A 139 -7.27 -13.78 15.27
C TYR A 139 -8.22 -14.98 15.26
N ILE A 140 -9.14 -15.01 14.31
CA ILE A 140 -10.09 -16.12 14.16
C ILE A 140 -9.38 -17.30 13.48
N SER A 141 -8.60 -17.02 12.42
CA SER A 141 -7.87 -18.05 11.67
C SER A 141 -6.54 -18.46 12.29
N HIS A 142 -6.10 -17.82 13.38
CA HIS A 142 -4.82 -18.02 14.05
C HIS A 142 -3.62 -17.96 13.08
N ASP A 143 -3.69 -17.04 12.11
CA ASP A 143 -2.69 -16.88 11.05
C ASP A 143 -1.83 -15.63 11.31
N GLU A 144 -0.64 -15.85 11.87
CA GLU A 144 0.28 -14.76 12.21
C GLU A 144 0.77 -13.99 10.97
N HIS A 145 0.86 -14.65 9.81
CA HIS A 145 1.30 -14.03 8.57
C HIS A 145 0.29 -13.02 8.04
N GLN A 146 -1.01 -13.35 8.12
CA GLN A 146 -2.10 -12.41 7.82
C GLN A 146 -2.10 -11.21 8.75
N ARG A 147 -1.76 -11.44 10.02
CA ARG A 147 -1.71 -10.41 11.05
C ARG A 147 -0.56 -9.43 10.80
N GLU A 148 0.64 -9.94 10.56
CA GLU A 148 1.84 -9.17 10.23
C GLU A 148 1.62 -8.34 8.96
N THR A 149 1.05 -8.95 7.91
CA THR A 149 0.72 -8.24 6.66
C THR A 149 -0.20 -7.05 6.92
N GLY A 150 -1.24 -7.22 7.74
CA GLY A 150 -2.19 -6.14 8.06
C GLY A 150 -1.51 -4.96 8.76
N ILE A 151 -0.59 -5.24 9.69
CA ILE A 151 0.19 -4.21 10.40
C ILE A 151 1.13 -3.49 9.43
N LEU A 152 1.94 -4.23 8.67
CA LEU A 152 2.89 -3.67 7.72
C LEU A 152 2.20 -2.82 6.64
N ALA A 153 1.04 -3.27 6.14
CA ALA A 153 0.27 -2.51 5.17
C ALA A 153 -0.26 -1.20 5.79
N GLY A 154 -0.68 -1.23 7.05
CA GLY A 154 -1.08 -0.04 7.80
C GLY A 154 0.08 0.96 7.99
N GLU A 155 1.24 0.48 8.44
CA GLU A 155 2.45 1.30 8.60
C GLU A 155 2.84 1.95 7.25
N ALA A 156 2.91 1.16 6.17
CA ALA A 156 3.25 1.65 4.84
C ALA A 156 2.25 2.70 4.31
N VAL A 157 0.96 2.57 4.62
CA VAL A 157 -0.02 3.62 4.31
C VAL A 157 0.29 4.90 5.07
N ILE A 158 0.52 4.83 6.38
CA ILE A 158 0.83 6.01 7.20
C ILE A 158 2.10 6.70 6.67
N ASP A 159 3.18 5.95 6.42
CA ASP A 159 4.43 6.50 5.90
C ASP A 159 4.27 7.18 4.54
N SER A 160 3.48 6.56 3.64
CA SER A 160 3.20 7.12 2.33
C SER A 160 2.41 8.43 2.41
N LEU A 161 1.46 8.55 3.35
CA LEU A 161 0.65 9.75 3.56
C LEU A 161 1.46 10.88 4.17
N LEU A 162 2.33 10.59 5.14
CA LEU A 162 3.25 11.58 5.71
C LEU A 162 4.19 12.14 4.63
N THR A 163 4.79 11.26 3.82
CA THR A 163 5.64 11.65 2.70
C THR A 163 4.86 12.48 1.68
N THR A 164 3.64 12.04 1.32
CA THR A 164 2.75 12.75 0.39
C THR A 164 2.42 14.15 0.89
N GLN A 165 2.15 14.32 2.18
CA GLN A 165 1.85 15.61 2.77
C GLN A 165 3.05 16.57 2.70
N ALA A 166 4.26 16.08 2.99
CA ALA A 166 5.48 16.86 2.85
C ALA A 166 5.73 17.28 1.39
N LEU A 167 5.51 16.38 0.44
CA LEU A 167 5.65 16.66 -0.99
C LEU A 167 4.60 17.68 -1.47
N LYS A 168 3.35 17.59 -1.00
CA LYS A 168 2.31 18.57 -1.32
C LYS A 168 2.68 19.97 -0.86
N TYR A 169 3.21 20.11 0.35
CA TYR A 169 3.71 21.40 0.84
C TYR A 169 4.88 21.93 0.00
N SER A 170 5.72 21.04 -0.51
CA SER A 170 6.87 21.40 -1.34
C SER A 170 6.46 21.81 -2.76
N PHE A 171 5.53 21.08 -3.37
CA PHE A 171 5.10 21.30 -4.75
C PHE A 171 4.00 22.32 -4.90
N GLY A 172 3.14 22.52 -3.90
CA GLY A 172 2.12 23.57 -3.91
C GLY A 172 1.15 23.53 -5.10
N ARG A 173 0.89 22.35 -5.71
CA ARG A 173 0.12 22.23 -6.96
C ARG A 173 -1.36 22.49 -6.73
N GLU A 174 -1.94 23.44 -7.47
CA GLU A 174 -3.36 23.75 -7.39
C GLU A 174 -4.24 22.62 -7.93
N ARG A 175 -5.50 22.58 -7.50
CA ARG A 175 -6.45 21.59 -8.03
C ARG A 175 -6.93 22.05 -9.40
N PRO A 176 -7.23 21.11 -10.33
CA PRO A 176 -7.78 21.46 -11.65
C PRO A 176 -9.02 22.36 -11.62
N THR A 177 -9.81 22.29 -10.54
CA THR A 177 -11.01 23.11 -10.34
C THR A 177 -10.71 24.57 -9.99
N THR A 178 -9.49 24.88 -9.56
CA THR A 178 -9.06 26.22 -9.13
C THR A 178 -8.28 26.94 -10.22
N ASP A 179 -7.43 26.20 -10.96
CA ASP A 179 -6.53 26.76 -11.98
C ASP A 179 -7.05 26.60 -13.42
N GLN A 180 -8.28 26.13 -13.61
CA GLN A 180 -8.87 25.82 -14.93
C GLN A 180 -8.04 24.81 -15.75
N GLY A 181 -7.27 23.94 -15.09
CA GLY A 181 -6.46 22.90 -15.74
C GLY A 181 -5.07 23.38 -16.18
N ARG A 182 -4.57 24.50 -15.62
CA ARG A 182 -3.29 25.11 -16.04
C ARG A 182 -2.04 24.42 -15.48
N LEU A 183 -2.20 23.43 -14.60
CA LEU A 183 -1.14 22.64 -13.97
C LEU A 183 -0.15 23.52 -13.19
N ASP A 184 -0.67 24.50 -12.44
CA ASP A 184 0.17 25.47 -11.73
C ASP A 184 0.81 24.84 -10.46
N PHE A 185 2.14 24.87 -10.37
CA PHE A 185 2.96 24.43 -9.23
C PHE A 185 3.53 25.62 -8.44
N PHE A 186 4.00 25.34 -7.22
CA PHE A 186 4.64 26.28 -6.30
C PHE A 186 3.77 27.50 -5.95
N LYS A 187 2.47 27.25 -5.82
CA LYS A 187 1.49 28.21 -5.32
C LYS A 187 1.11 27.80 -3.90
N SER A 188 -0.17 27.59 -3.62
CA SER A 188 -0.66 27.15 -2.30
C SER A 188 -1.59 25.94 -2.41
N GLY A 189 -1.43 25.13 -3.45
CA GLY A 189 -2.28 23.98 -3.69
C GLY A 189 -1.81 22.69 -3.02
N ASN A 190 -2.71 21.71 -2.92
CA ASN A 190 -2.48 20.43 -2.24
C ASN A 190 -2.86 19.21 -3.11
N SER A 191 -2.77 19.35 -4.44
CA SER A 191 -3.31 18.38 -5.38
C SER A 191 -2.30 17.34 -5.88
N PHE A 192 -1.02 17.50 -5.58
CA PHE A 192 0.05 16.59 -6.02
C PHE A 192 1.09 16.36 -4.93
N PRO A 193 1.47 15.08 -4.66
CA PRO A 193 0.90 13.85 -5.21
C PRO A 193 -0.50 13.50 -4.65
N SER A 194 -1.12 12.39 -5.09
CA SER A 194 -2.47 11.97 -4.66
C SER A 194 -2.43 11.08 -3.41
N ASP A 195 -3.20 11.43 -2.37
CA ASP A 195 -3.29 10.61 -1.15
C ASP A 195 -3.85 9.21 -1.43
N HIS A 196 -4.86 9.13 -2.30
CA HIS A 196 -5.51 7.85 -2.61
C HIS A 196 -4.57 6.92 -3.37
N ALA A 197 -3.78 7.48 -4.29
CA ALA A 197 -2.81 6.69 -5.03
C ALA A 197 -1.67 6.25 -4.10
N ALA A 198 -1.16 7.14 -3.24
CA ALA A 198 -0.12 6.81 -2.28
C ALA A 198 -0.54 5.67 -1.35
N ALA A 199 -1.71 5.79 -0.70
CA ALA A 199 -2.24 4.76 0.19
C ALA A 199 -2.53 3.44 -0.53
N ALA A 200 -3.11 3.50 -1.73
CA ALA A 200 -3.45 2.28 -2.46
C ALA A 200 -2.20 1.50 -2.91
N TRP A 201 -1.21 2.20 -3.46
CA TRP A 201 0.03 1.58 -3.94
C TRP A 201 0.90 1.06 -2.80
N SER A 202 0.99 1.77 -1.67
CA SER A 202 1.78 1.29 -0.53
C SER A 202 1.17 0.03 0.08
N ALA A 203 -0.15 0.01 0.33
CA ALA A 203 -0.84 -1.19 0.81
C ALA A 203 -0.69 -2.37 -0.16
N ALA A 204 -0.92 -2.14 -1.46
CA ALA A 204 -0.81 -3.18 -2.47
C ALA A 204 0.61 -3.76 -2.58
N THR A 205 1.64 -2.91 -2.44
CA THR A 205 3.05 -3.35 -2.49
C THR A 205 3.40 -4.25 -1.32
N VAL A 206 2.95 -3.91 -0.10
CA VAL A 206 3.15 -4.77 1.07
C VAL A 206 2.46 -6.11 0.86
N ILE A 207 1.18 -6.11 0.46
CA ILE A 207 0.43 -7.34 0.22
C ILE A 207 1.11 -8.21 -0.85
N ALA A 208 1.60 -7.61 -1.93
CA ALA A 208 2.30 -8.33 -3.00
C ALA A 208 3.63 -8.94 -2.54
N HIS A 209 4.32 -8.27 -1.60
CA HIS A 209 5.56 -8.78 -1.00
C HIS A 209 5.31 -9.90 0.00
N GLU A 210 4.27 -9.79 0.82
CA GLU A 210 3.91 -10.79 1.83
C GLU A 210 3.29 -12.06 1.21
N TYR A 211 2.61 -11.94 0.06
CA TYR A 211 1.98 -13.07 -0.64
C TYR A 211 2.56 -13.27 -2.05
N PRO A 212 3.78 -13.79 -2.18
CA PRO A 212 4.37 -14.05 -3.49
C PRO A 212 3.66 -15.22 -4.18
N GLY A 213 2.96 -14.94 -5.28
CA GLY A 213 2.30 -15.93 -6.14
C GLY A 213 3.20 -16.46 -7.25
N PHE A 214 2.67 -17.35 -8.09
CA PHE A 214 3.41 -17.89 -9.26
C PHE A 214 3.82 -16.80 -10.27
N VAL A 215 3.18 -15.63 -10.23
CA VAL A 215 3.41 -14.47 -11.11
C VAL A 215 4.37 -13.43 -10.51
N THR A 216 4.78 -13.58 -9.24
CA THR A 216 5.68 -12.65 -8.54
C THR A 216 6.98 -13.34 -8.07
N LYS A 217 7.35 -14.48 -8.67
CA LYS A 217 8.67 -15.11 -8.50
C LYS A 217 9.61 -14.81 -9.66
#